data_AF-A0A9D4QF71-F1
#
_entry.id   AF-A0A9D4QF71-F1
#
_cell.length_a   1.000
_cell.length_b   1.000
_cell.length_c   1.000
_cell.angle_alpha   90.00
_cell.angle_beta   90.00
_cell.angle_gamma   90.00
#
_symmetry.space_group_name_H-M   'P 1'
#
loop_
_entity.id
_entity.type
_entity.pdbx_description
1 polymer ?
#
loop_
_entity_poly.entity_id
_entity_poly.type
_entity_poly.pdbx_seq_one_letter_code
_entity_poly.pdbx_strand_id
1 'polypeptide(L)'
;MARATALTKGYANDPCAYYVDVAKYPHRPNAYAAAVIAADTGVLTTGSLRTPGSWTRALNHNEEADTEAHALTSRGSPSTHSSEPQRPDAEDEEYSITTYGDVLQWYRTSRRLYPPPHRDLQCSEAATLRQLQVQAIWTPVWAKHVCPEVYTTDICQHCKKAQATQRHLLWDCAPPPGNQEEAMPTAISSKIISREPGNQRDVVQHVLSNLERQRLKAAPPRV
;
A
#
# COMPACT_ATOMS: atom_id res chain seq x y z
N MET A 1 17.60 -21.21 5.05
CA MET A 1 17.99 -20.45 6.26
C MET A 1 18.94 -19.29 5.96
N ALA A 2 20.07 -19.50 5.28
CA ALA A 2 21.17 -18.52 5.16
C ALA A 2 20.78 -17.09 4.71
N ARG A 3 19.87 -16.91 3.74
CA ARG A 3 19.52 -15.58 3.20
C ARG A 3 18.61 -14.73 4.09
N ALA A 4 17.66 -15.36 4.80
CA ALA A 4 16.74 -14.63 5.67
C ALA A 4 17.47 -14.14 6.93
N THR A 5 18.31 -14.99 7.52
CA THR A 5 19.21 -14.63 8.62
C THR A 5 20.25 -13.59 8.18
N ALA A 6 20.68 -13.60 6.92
CA ALA A 6 21.58 -12.57 6.37
C ALA A 6 20.91 -11.20 6.22
N LEU A 7 19.61 -11.14 5.89
CA LEU A 7 18.87 -9.88 5.85
C LEU A 7 18.69 -9.29 7.25
N THR A 8 18.30 -10.12 8.22
CA THR A 8 18.21 -9.67 9.63
C THR A 8 19.58 -9.22 10.12
N LYS A 9 20.66 -9.96 9.84
CA LYS A 9 22.02 -9.60 10.28
C LYS A 9 22.59 -8.38 9.54
N GLY A 10 22.19 -8.14 8.29
CA GLY A 10 22.65 -7.02 7.47
C GLY A 10 21.97 -5.69 7.82
N TYR A 11 20.68 -5.72 8.17
CA TYR A 11 19.90 -4.51 8.46
C TYR A 11 19.59 -4.30 9.94
N ALA A 12 19.85 -5.27 10.83
CA ALA A 12 19.62 -5.09 12.27
C ALA A 12 20.48 -3.97 12.91
N ASN A 13 21.60 -3.62 12.28
CA ASN A 13 22.51 -2.56 12.74
C ASN A 13 22.50 -1.33 11.83
N ASP A 14 21.60 -1.27 10.85
CA ASP A 14 21.46 -0.11 9.98
C ASP A 14 20.73 1.00 10.78
N PRO A 15 21.36 2.15 11.06
CA PRO A 15 20.72 3.25 11.80
C PRO A 15 19.48 3.82 11.09
N CYS A 16 19.31 3.53 9.80
CA CYS A 16 18.13 3.91 9.05
C CYS A 16 17.00 2.87 9.15
N ALA A 17 17.26 1.63 9.57
CA ALA A 17 16.25 0.57 9.71
C ALA A 17 15.67 0.54 11.13
N TYR A 18 14.37 0.80 11.26
CA TYR A 18 13.67 0.86 12.54
C TYR A 18 13.03 -0.48 12.94
N TYR A 19 12.63 -1.29 11.95
CA TYR A 19 12.00 -2.59 12.20
C TYR A 19 12.37 -3.60 11.11
N VAL A 20 12.82 -4.79 11.53
CA VAL A 20 13.11 -5.94 10.67
C VAL A 20 12.45 -7.17 11.27
N ASP A 21 11.55 -7.80 10.52
CA ASP A 21 10.88 -9.03 10.95
C ASP A 21 10.87 -10.08 9.84
N VAL A 22 10.97 -11.34 10.25
CA VAL A 22 11.01 -12.50 9.36
C VAL A 22 10.13 -13.61 9.93
N ALA A 23 9.02 -13.90 9.25
CA ALA A 23 8.10 -14.96 9.61
C ALA A 23 8.21 -16.15 8.66
N LYS A 24 8.19 -17.37 9.21
CA LYS A 24 8.16 -18.62 8.44
C LYS A 24 6.72 -19.07 8.20
N TYR A 25 6.41 -19.51 6.99
CA TYR A 25 5.08 -20.08 6.71
C TYR A 25 4.94 -21.46 7.39
N PRO A 26 3.89 -21.68 8.21
CA PRO A 26 3.72 -22.94 8.96
C PRO A 26 3.65 -24.18 8.05
N HIS A 27 2.97 -24.05 6.91
CA HIS A 27 2.71 -25.15 5.97
C HIS A 27 3.71 -25.22 4.81
N ARG A 28 4.74 -24.36 4.79
CA ARG A 28 5.75 -24.35 3.71
C ARG A 28 7.15 -24.22 4.31
N PRO A 29 7.89 -25.33 4.46
CA PRO A 29 9.15 -25.35 5.22
C PRO A 29 10.25 -24.44 4.65
N ASN A 30 10.14 -24.03 3.38
CA ASN A 30 11.14 -23.26 2.63
C ASN A 30 10.67 -21.88 2.17
N ALA A 31 9.55 -21.38 2.70
CA ALA A 31 9.01 -20.06 2.39
C ALA A 31 9.02 -19.15 3.61
N TYR A 32 9.43 -17.89 3.41
CA TYR A 32 9.52 -16.87 4.45
C TYR A 32 8.95 -15.55 3.94
N ALA A 33 8.37 -14.76 4.86
CA ALA A 33 8.02 -13.37 4.64
C ALA A 33 9.00 -12.50 5.43
N ALA A 34 9.53 -11.45 4.81
CA ALA A 34 10.37 -10.47 5.47
C ALA A 34 9.84 -9.04 5.24
N ALA A 35 9.88 -8.23 6.28
CA ALA A 35 9.52 -6.81 6.23
C ALA A 35 10.65 -5.95 6.80
N VAL A 36 10.99 -4.86 6.12
CA VAL A 36 11.97 -3.87 6.58
C VAL A 36 11.35 -2.48 6.51
N ILE A 37 11.40 -1.75 7.61
CA ILE A 37 10.87 -0.38 7.75
C ILE A 37 12.03 0.56 8.08
N ALA A 38 12.17 1.66 7.34
CA ALA A 38 13.10 2.72 7.71
C ALA A 38 12.45 3.88 8.44
N ALA A 39 13.27 4.57 9.24
CA ALA A 39 12.87 5.68 10.09
C ALA A 39 12.48 6.96 9.33
N ASP A 40 12.98 7.14 8.10
CA ASP A 40 12.84 8.39 7.33
C ASP A 40 11.77 8.33 6.21
N THR A 41 11.48 7.13 5.70
CA THR A 41 10.69 6.89 4.49
C THR A 41 9.53 5.91 4.72
N GLY A 42 9.46 5.25 5.88
CA GLY A 42 8.46 4.22 6.19
C GLY A 42 8.85 2.84 5.65
N VAL A 43 7.86 2.00 5.28
CA VAL A 43 8.11 0.64 4.77
C VAL A 43 8.90 0.71 3.46
N LEU A 44 10.18 0.33 3.49
CA LEU A 44 11.03 0.37 2.29
C LEU A 44 10.69 -0.77 1.32
N THR A 45 10.41 -1.96 1.85
CA THR A 45 10.14 -3.14 1.03
C THR A 45 9.54 -4.29 1.84
N THR A 46 8.73 -5.11 1.18
CA THR A 46 8.24 -6.40 1.70
C THR A 46 8.47 -7.46 0.63
N GLY A 47 8.92 -8.65 1.03
CA GLY A 47 9.29 -9.69 0.06
C GLY A 47 9.01 -11.10 0.59
N SER A 48 8.47 -11.95 -0.28
CA SER A 48 8.41 -13.40 -0.03
C SER A 48 9.61 -14.06 -0.70
N LEU A 49 10.38 -14.81 0.09
CA LEU A 49 11.60 -15.47 -0.38
C LEU A 49 11.42 -16.99 -0.32
N ARG A 50 11.71 -17.67 -1.43
CA ARG A 50 11.88 -19.12 -1.47
C ARG A 50 13.36 -19.46 -1.53
N THR A 51 13.78 -20.46 -0.79
CA THR A 51 15.13 -21.03 -0.92
C THR A 51 15.14 -22.08 -2.05
N PRO A 52 16.18 -22.13 -2.90
CA PRO A 52 16.23 -23.08 -4.00
C PRO A 52 16.40 -24.50 -3.45
N GLY A 53 15.37 -25.33 -3.60
CA GLY A 53 15.43 -26.79 -3.49
C GLY A 53 15.46 -27.41 -4.89
N SER A 54 16.08 -28.58 -5.02
CA SER A 54 16.46 -29.27 -6.27
C SER A 54 15.44 -29.16 -7.42
N TRP A 55 15.95 -28.90 -8.62
CA TRP A 55 15.23 -28.87 -9.88
C TRP A 55 14.65 -30.24 -10.25
N THR A 56 13.51 -30.62 -9.66
CA THR A 56 12.57 -31.49 -10.37
C THR A 56 11.65 -30.58 -11.16
N ARG A 57 11.59 -30.80 -12.48
CA ARG A 57 10.66 -30.20 -13.44
C ARG A 57 9.25 -30.32 -12.88
N ALA A 58 8.85 -29.32 -12.09
CA ALA A 58 7.63 -29.37 -11.31
C ALA A 58 6.46 -29.19 -12.27
N LEU A 59 5.53 -30.14 -12.23
CA LEU A 59 4.15 -29.92 -12.65
C LEU A 59 3.69 -28.55 -12.13
N ASN A 60 2.95 -27.81 -12.95
CA ASN A 60 2.43 -26.51 -12.56
C ASN A 60 1.36 -26.69 -11.48
N HIS A 61 1.79 -26.87 -10.22
CA HIS A 61 0.90 -27.05 -9.07
C HIS A 61 -0.06 -25.86 -8.86
N ASN A 62 0.10 -24.76 -9.60
CA ASN A 62 -0.88 -23.67 -9.59
C ASN A 62 -2.18 -24.06 -10.30
N GLU A 63 -2.14 -24.92 -11.33
CA GLU A 63 -3.35 -25.40 -12.04
C GLU A 63 -4.15 -26.37 -11.17
N GLU A 64 -3.46 -27.27 -10.44
CA GLU A 64 -4.10 -28.19 -9.50
C GLU A 64 -4.69 -27.44 -8.29
N ALA A 65 -3.98 -26.44 -7.76
CA ALA A 65 -4.53 -25.57 -6.72
C ALA A 65 -5.73 -24.74 -7.18
N ASP A 66 -5.77 -24.32 -8.46
CA ASP A 66 -6.89 -23.56 -9.04
C ASP A 66 -8.15 -24.41 -9.17
N THR A 67 -8.00 -25.65 -9.66
CA THR A 67 -9.11 -26.61 -9.77
C THR A 67 -9.69 -26.99 -8.40
N GLU A 68 -8.85 -27.24 -7.39
CA GLU A 68 -9.32 -27.49 -6.02
C GLU A 68 -10.03 -26.27 -5.40
N ALA A 69 -9.50 -25.07 -5.62
CA ALA A 69 -10.12 -23.84 -5.12
C ALA A 69 -11.53 -23.64 -5.71
N HIS A 70 -11.68 -23.84 -7.03
CA HIS A 70 -12.98 -23.79 -7.71
C HIS A 70 -14.00 -24.78 -7.15
N ALA A 71 -13.57 -26.02 -6.84
CA ALA A 71 -14.45 -27.03 -6.24
C ALA A 71 -14.95 -26.66 -4.83
N LEU A 72 -14.19 -25.82 -4.10
CA LEU A 72 -14.58 -25.32 -2.78
C LEU A 72 -15.55 -24.13 -2.87
N THR A 73 -15.42 -23.26 -3.87
CA THR A 73 -16.30 -22.09 -4.06
C THR A 73 -17.75 -22.48 -4.35
N SER A 74 -17.96 -23.61 -5.05
CA SER A 74 -19.31 -24.10 -5.41
C SER A 74 -20.12 -24.67 -4.23
N ARG A 75 -19.56 -24.74 -3.02
CA ARG A 75 -20.22 -25.29 -1.83
C ARG A 75 -20.86 -24.24 -0.90
N GLY A 76 -20.67 -22.95 -1.17
CA GLY A 76 -21.41 -21.90 -0.47
C GLY A 76 -22.80 -21.71 -1.08
N SER A 77 -23.85 -21.68 -0.26
CA SER A 77 -25.16 -21.19 -0.72
C SER A 77 -25.01 -19.79 -1.32
N PRO A 78 -25.77 -19.42 -2.36
CA PRO A 78 -25.69 -18.10 -2.96
C PRO A 78 -26.16 -17.05 -1.95
N SER A 79 -25.22 -16.46 -1.23
CA SER A 79 -25.47 -15.29 -0.41
C SER A 79 -25.79 -14.14 -1.35
N THR A 80 -27.03 -13.64 -1.30
CA THR A 80 -27.63 -12.54 -2.06
C THR A 80 -26.94 -11.17 -1.90
N HIS A 81 -25.76 -11.11 -1.28
CA HIS A 81 -25.01 -9.87 -1.03
C HIS A 81 -23.52 -9.94 -1.40
N SER A 82 -23.10 -10.96 -2.14
CA SER A 82 -21.70 -11.02 -2.63
C SER A 82 -21.61 -10.23 -3.93
N SER A 83 -21.16 -8.98 -3.88
CA SER A 83 -20.81 -8.16 -5.04
C SER A 83 -19.52 -8.66 -5.71
N GLU A 84 -19.39 -9.97 -5.89
CA GLU A 84 -18.23 -10.55 -6.54
C GLU A 84 -18.34 -10.30 -8.05
N PRO A 85 -17.30 -9.76 -8.71
CA PRO A 85 -17.35 -9.54 -10.14
C PRO A 85 -17.62 -10.86 -10.85
N GLN A 86 -18.64 -10.89 -11.72
CA GLN A 86 -18.93 -12.04 -12.57
C GLN A 86 -17.85 -12.11 -13.65
N ARG A 87 -17.21 -13.27 -13.83
CA ARG A 87 -16.22 -13.47 -14.90
C ARG A 87 -16.91 -13.31 -16.27
N PRO A 88 -16.27 -12.69 -17.27
CA PRO A 88 -16.79 -12.69 -18.63
C PRO A 88 -16.98 -14.12 -19.10
N ASP A 89 -18.16 -14.45 -19.64
CA ASP A 89 -18.45 -15.76 -20.18
C ASP A 89 -17.57 -16.02 -21.40
N ALA A 90 -17.15 -17.27 -21.60
CA ALA A 90 -16.18 -17.67 -22.63
C ALA A 90 -16.69 -17.52 -24.08
N GLU A 91 -17.90 -16.99 -24.27
CA GLU A 91 -18.59 -16.86 -25.55
C GLU A 91 -18.14 -15.62 -26.35
N ASP A 92 -17.49 -14.65 -25.68
CA ASP A 92 -16.85 -13.50 -26.33
C ASP A 92 -15.40 -13.86 -26.72
N GLU A 93 -15.19 -14.41 -27.92
CA GLU A 93 -13.86 -14.82 -28.46
C GLU A 93 -12.80 -13.70 -28.40
N GLU A 94 -13.21 -12.43 -28.37
CA GLU A 94 -12.32 -11.26 -28.37
C GLU A 94 -11.56 -11.04 -27.04
N TYR A 95 -12.03 -11.62 -25.92
CA TYR A 95 -11.39 -11.53 -24.60
C TYR A 95 -11.31 -12.90 -23.92
N SER A 96 -10.76 -13.88 -24.63
CA SER A 96 -10.51 -15.21 -24.07
C SER A 96 -9.44 -15.16 -22.96
N ILE A 97 -9.86 -15.00 -21.70
CA ILE A 97 -9.03 -15.13 -20.49
C ILE A 97 -8.68 -16.62 -20.33
N THR A 98 -7.70 -17.11 -21.11
CA THR A 98 -7.35 -18.53 -21.24
C THR A 98 -6.30 -18.99 -20.25
N THR A 99 -5.36 -18.12 -19.87
CA THR A 99 -4.28 -18.51 -18.95
C THR A 99 -4.62 -18.18 -17.50
N TYR A 100 -4.11 -18.99 -16.57
CA TYR A 100 -4.21 -18.71 -15.13
C TYR A 100 -3.68 -17.29 -14.77
N GLY A 101 -2.67 -16.82 -15.49
CA GLY A 101 -2.13 -15.45 -15.33
C GLY A 101 -3.16 -14.38 -15.66
N ASP A 102 -3.93 -14.56 -16.74
CA ASP A 102 -4.98 -13.63 -17.16
C ASP A 102 -6.15 -13.63 -16.18
N VAL A 103 -6.50 -14.79 -15.62
CA VAL A 103 -7.53 -14.93 -14.58
C VAL A 103 -7.13 -14.14 -13.34
N LEU A 104 -5.91 -14.33 -12.86
CA LEU A 104 -5.38 -13.57 -11.73
C LEU A 104 -5.35 -12.08 -12.03
N GLN A 105 -4.92 -11.68 -13.22
CA GLN A 105 -4.86 -10.28 -13.62
C GLN A 105 -6.25 -9.66 -13.66
N TRP A 106 -7.25 -10.39 -14.13
CA TRP A 106 -8.65 -9.98 -14.13
C TRP A 106 -9.15 -9.78 -12.70
N TYR A 107 -9.06 -10.79 -11.82
CA TYR A 107 -9.46 -10.64 -10.41
C TYR A 107 -8.74 -9.48 -9.72
N ARG A 108 -7.42 -9.33 -9.95
CA ARG A 108 -6.61 -8.24 -9.39
C ARG A 108 -7.01 -6.86 -9.90
N THR A 109 -7.57 -6.78 -11.10
CA THR A 109 -7.97 -5.50 -11.72
C THR A 109 -9.42 -5.17 -11.35
N SER A 110 -10.31 -6.17 -11.37
CA SER A 110 -11.73 -6.04 -11.01
C SER A 110 -11.94 -5.68 -9.53
N ARG A 111 -11.06 -6.13 -8.63
CA ARG A 111 -11.12 -5.78 -7.20
C ARG A 111 -10.49 -4.41 -6.87
N ARG A 112 -9.99 -3.66 -7.85
CA ARG A 112 -9.39 -2.34 -7.59
C ARG A 112 -10.46 -1.30 -7.35
N LEU A 113 -10.44 -0.70 -6.18
CA LEU A 113 -11.23 0.49 -5.87
C LEU A 113 -10.61 1.78 -6.45
N TYR A 114 -9.27 1.81 -6.59
CA TYR A 114 -8.53 2.98 -7.03
C TYR A 114 -7.68 2.69 -8.27
N PRO A 115 -7.52 3.66 -9.19
CA PRO A 115 -6.67 3.48 -10.37
C PRO A 115 -5.21 3.22 -9.98
N PRO A 116 -4.47 2.47 -10.81
CA PRO A 116 -3.03 2.33 -10.61
C PRO A 116 -2.32 3.68 -10.83
N PRO A 117 -1.16 3.90 -10.17
CA PRO A 117 -0.26 4.98 -10.53
C PRO A 117 0.14 4.89 -12.00
N HIS A 118 0.21 6.04 -12.66
CA HIS A 118 0.67 6.13 -14.04
C HIS A 118 2.15 5.73 -14.14
N ARG A 119 2.56 5.20 -15.29
CA ARG A 119 3.93 4.71 -15.52
C ARG A 119 5.00 5.81 -15.43
N ASP A 120 4.59 7.05 -15.68
CA ASP A 120 5.49 8.20 -15.68
C ASP A 120 5.63 8.87 -14.30
N LEU A 121 4.96 8.34 -13.26
CA LEU A 121 5.21 8.77 -11.88
C LEU A 121 6.49 8.09 -11.38
N GLN A 122 7.28 8.82 -10.60
CA GLN A 122 8.40 8.21 -9.89
C GLN A 122 7.90 7.17 -8.87
N CYS A 123 8.75 6.20 -8.51
CA CYS A 123 8.37 5.15 -7.57
C CYS A 123 7.90 5.71 -6.20
N SER A 124 8.57 6.75 -5.70
CA SER A 124 8.19 7.47 -4.47
C SER A 124 6.85 8.20 -4.59
N GLU A 125 6.59 8.86 -5.72
CA GLU A 125 5.32 9.53 -6.01
C GLU A 125 4.18 8.52 -6.12
N ALA A 126 4.42 7.38 -6.78
CA ALA A 126 3.47 6.29 -6.92
C ALA A 126 3.12 5.67 -5.54
N ALA A 127 4.11 5.49 -4.67
CA ALA A 127 3.89 5.04 -3.30
C ALA A 127 3.06 6.05 -2.50
N THR A 128 3.37 7.34 -2.62
CA THR A 128 2.62 8.43 -1.99
C THR A 128 1.16 8.47 -2.46
N LEU A 129 0.93 8.33 -3.78
CA LEU A 129 -0.42 8.24 -4.34
C LEU A 129 -1.18 7.04 -3.78
N ARG A 130 -0.55 5.88 -3.64
CA ARG A 130 -1.18 4.70 -3.03
C ARG A 130 -1.57 4.96 -1.59
N GLN A 131 -0.69 5.55 -0.80
CA GLN A 131 -0.99 5.93 0.58
C GLN A 131 -2.17 6.89 0.65
N LEU A 132 -2.24 7.89 -0.24
CA LEU A 132 -3.36 8.82 -0.30
C LEU A 132 -4.70 8.14 -0.62
N GLN A 133 -4.69 7.24 -1.61
CA GLN A 133 -5.86 6.48 -2.02
C GLN A 133 -6.44 5.68 -0.85
N VAL A 134 -5.59 5.05 -0.03
CA VAL A 134 -6.02 4.25 1.13
C VAL A 134 -6.04 5.02 2.46
N GLN A 135 -5.91 6.35 2.39
CA GLN A 135 -5.90 7.25 3.56
C GLN A 135 -4.84 6.93 4.64
N ALA A 136 -3.68 6.42 4.20
CA ALA A 136 -2.57 5.98 5.05
C ALA A 136 -1.30 6.82 4.82
N ILE A 137 -1.44 8.08 4.42
CA ILE A 137 -0.31 9.01 4.31
C ILE A 137 0.30 9.27 5.70
N TRP A 138 1.63 9.42 5.77
CA TRP A 138 2.33 9.66 7.03
C TRP A 138 2.07 11.07 7.58
N THR A 139 1.01 11.21 8.38
CA THR A 139 0.67 12.46 9.05
C THR A 139 1.16 12.50 10.50
N PRO A 140 1.25 13.68 11.14
CA PRO A 140 1.55 13.77 12.57
C PRO A 140 0.61 12.97 13.47
N VAL A 141 -0.65 12.76 13.07
CA VAL A 141 -1.59 11.89 13.78
C VAL A 141 -1.06 10.44 13.80
N TRP A 142 -0.71 9.90 12.63
CA TRP A 142 -0.08 8.58 12.51
C TRP A 142 1.27 8.53 13.22
N ALA A 143 2.09 9.57 13.06
CA ALA A 143 3.43 9.63 13.60
C ALA A 143 3.44 9.63 15.13
N LYS A 144 2.47 10.27 15.78
CA LYS A 144 2.29 10.22 17.25
C LYS A 144 1.96 8.81 17.74
N HIS A 145 1.15 8.06 16.99
CA HIS A 145 0.80 6.68 17.35
C HIS A 145 1.98 5.72 17.17
N VAL A 146 2.78 5.88 16.12
CA VAL A 146 3.88 4.97 15.79
C VAL A 146 5.16 5.34 16.54
N CYS A 147 5.45 6.64 16.67
CA CYS A 147 6.68 7.17 17.25
C CYS A 147 6.38 8.28 18.29
N PRO A 148 5.72 7.95 19.43
CA PRO A 148 5.31 8.95 20.43
C PRO A 148 6.50 9.72 21.04
N GLU A 149 7.68 9.12 21.07
CA GLU A 149 8.92 9.74 21.58
C GLU A 149 9.41 10.92 20.73
N VAL A 150 9.14 10.87 19.43
CA VAL A 150 9.56 11.91 18.46
C VAL A 150 8.40 12.87 18.18
N TYR A 151 7.18 12.36 18.11
CA TYR A 151 5.97 13.11 17.79
C TYR A 151 5.06 13.21 19.02
N THR A 152 5.31 14.21 19.85
CA THR A 152 4.52 14.43 21.08
C THR A 152 3.11 14.95 20.80
N THR A 153 2.94 15.66 19.67
CA THR A 153 1.66 16.26 19.29
C THR A 153 1.21 15.81 17.90
N ASP A 154 -0.10 15.66 17.78
CA ASP A 154 -0.84 15.38 16.54
C ASP A 154 -1.38 16.66 15.88
N ILE A 155 -0.99 17.82 16.43
CA ILE A 155 -1.41 19.14 15.96
C ILE A 155 -0.61 19.52 14.72
N CYS A 156 -1.28 20.12 13.75
CA CYS A 156 -0.64 20.68 12.55
C CYS A 156 0.37 21.75 12.92
N GLN A 157 1.62 21.57 12.51
CA GLN A 157 2.73 22.49 12.79
C GLN A 157 2.58 23.83 12.06
N HIS A 158 1.84 23.84 10.94
CA HIS A 158 1.60 25.03 10.15
C HIS A 158 0.54 25.95 10.76
N CYS A 159 -0.66 25.42 11.05
CA CYS A 159 -1.77 26.25 11.56
C CYS A 159 -1.86 26.27 13.09
N LYS A 160 -1.28 25.29 13.78
CA LYS A 160 -1.29 25.12 15.25
C LYS A 160 -2.67 25.08 15.92
N LYS A 161 -3.72 24.79 15.15
CA LYS A 161 -5.13 24.83 15.63
C LYS A 161 -5.81 23.46 15.57
N ALA A 162 -5.64 22.76 14.47
CA ALA A 162 -6.33 21.49 14.21
C ALA A 162 -5.36 20.31 14.20
N GLN A 163 -5.91 19.12 14.37
CA GLN A 163 -5.17 17.88 14.16
C GLN A 163 -4.73 17.77 12.70
N ALA A 164 -3.49 17.35 12.49
CA ALA A 164 -2.88 17.17 11.18
C ALA A 164 -3.40 15.89 10.50
N THR A 165 -4.70 15.79 10.27
CA THR A 165 -5.29 14.69 9.50
C THR A 165 -4.95 14.82 8.01
N GLN A 166 -5.04 13.73 7.25
CA GLN A 166 -4.88 13.78 5.79
C GLN A 166 -5.83 14.80 5.15
N ARG A 167 -7.08 14.85 5.63
CA ARG A 167 -8.08 15.83 5.20
C ARG A 167 -7.61 17.26 5.47
N HIS A 168 -7.15 17.55 6.68
CA HIS A 168 -6.66 18.88 7.05
C HIS A 168 -5.49 19.33 6.17
N LEU A 169 -4.55 18.42 5.89
CA LEU A 169 -3.42 18.67 5.00
C LEU A 169 -3.89 18.93 3.57
N LEU A 170 -4.85 18.15 3.07
CA LEU A 170 -5.36 18.30 1.72
C LEU A 170 -6.15 19.61 1.51
N TRP A 171 -6.78 20.15 2.55
CA TRP A 171 -7.40 21.47 2.53
C TRP A 171 -6.41 22.63 2.78
N ASP A 172 -5.09 22.41 2.79
CA ASP A 172 -4.07 23.44 3.09
C ASP A 172 -4.33 24.16 4.43
N CYS A 173 -4.76 23.40 5.44
CA CYS A 173 -5.17 23.93 6.74
C CYS A 173 -6.38 24.88 6.72
N ALA A 174 -7.03 25.10 5.57
CA ALA A 174 -8.28 25.84 5.47
C ALA A 174 -9.43 25.02 6.07
N PRO A 175 -10.45 25.67 6.65
CA PRO A 175 -11.69 24.98 6.99
C PRO A 175 -12.36 24.45 5.71
N PRO A 176 -12.96 23.25 5.73
CA PRO A 176 -13.75 22.77 4.60
C PRO A 176 -14.92 23.75 4.35
N PRO A 177 -15.34 23.95 3.10
CA PRO A 177 -16.47 24.81 2.77
C PRO A 177 -17.79 24.22 3.30
N GLY A 178 -18.55 25.03 4.05
CA GLY A 178 -19.85 24.65 4.62
C GLY A 178 -19.76 23.68 5.80
N ASN A 179 -20.82 22.92 6.06
CA ASN A 179 -20.91 21.93 7.15
C ASN A 179 -20.25 20.58 6.80
N GLN A 180 -19.34 20.56 5.83
CA GLN A 180 -18.68 19.35 5.33
C GLN A 180 -17.45 19.00 6.15
N GLU A 181 -17.61 18.91 7.47
CA GLU A 181 -16.49 18.74 8.41
C GLU A 181 -15.70 17.45 8.18
N GLU A 182 -16.32 16.41 7.63
CA GLU A 182 -15.69 15.11 7.37
C GLU A 182 -15.32 14.90 5.90
N ALA A 183 -15.73 15.78 4.98
CA ALA A 183 -15.53 15.55 3.56
C ALA A 183 -14.12 15.91 3.07
N MET A 184 -13.62 15.10 2.14
CA MET A 184 -12.43 15.40 1.36
C MET A 184 -12.73 16.52 0.35
N PRO A 185 -11.76 17.38 0.01
CA PRO A 185 -11.95 18.38 -1.03
C PRO A 185 -12.32 17.73 -2.35
N THR A 186 -13.49 18.05 -2.90
CA THR A 186 -14.02 17.43 -4.13
C THR A 186 -13.06 17.56 -5.31
N ALA A 187 -12.39 18.71 -5.42
CA ALA A 187 -11.39 18.96 -6.46
C ALA A 187 -10.13 18.08 -6.32
N ILE A 188 -9.80 17.64 -5.10
CA ILE A 188 -8.63 16.81 -4.80
C ILE A 188 -9.01 15.33 -4.83
N SER A 189 -10.18 14.96 -4.30
CA SER A 189 -10.67 13.58 -4.32
C SER A 189 -10.84 13.06 -5.75
N SER A 190 -11.33 13.91 -6.66
CA SER A 190 -11.40 13.60 -8.10
C SER A 190 -10.02 13.34 -8.71
N LYS A 191 -8.98 14.06 -8.28
CA LYS A 191 -7.59 13.82 -8.72
C LYS A 191 -7.01 12.52 -8.16
N ILE A 192 -7.34 12.13 -6.92
CA ILE A 192 -6.89 10.87 -6.30
C ILE A 192 -7.41 9.64 -7.08
N ILE A 193 -8.63 9.73 -7.60
CA ILE A 193 -9.28 8.67 -8.40
C ILE A 193 -9.05 8.83 -9.91
N SER A 194 -8.28 9.83 -10.33
CA SER A 194 -7.99 10.08 -11.75
C SER A 194 -6.94 9.11 -12.30
N ARG A 195 -7.13 8.68 -13.55
CA ARG A 195 -6.12 7.92 -14.33
C ARG A 195 -5.11 8.83 -15.03
N GLU A 196 -5.43 10.12 -15.16
CA GLU A 196 -4.63 11.11 -15.87
C GLU A 196 -3.31 11.42 -15.13
N PRO A 197 -2.13 11.30 -15.78
CA PRO A 197 -0.83 11.53 -15.14
C PRO A 197 -0.67 12.93 -14.53
N GLY A 198 -1.19 13.97 -15.20
CA GLY A 198 -1.14 15.35 -14.69
C GLY A 198 -1.85 15.49 -13.34
N ASN A 199 -3.07 14.97 -13.25
CA ASN A 199 -3.85 14.99 -12.01
C ASN A 199 -3.18 14.20 -10.87
N GLN A 200 -2.58 13.06 -11.19
CA GLN A 200 -1.87 12.23 -10.20
C GLN A 200 -0.61 12.94 -9.66
N ARG A 201 0.17 13.61 -10.53
CA ARG A 201 1.33 14.38 -10.08
C ARG A 201 0.92 15.58 -9.24
N ASP A 202 -0.08 16.33 -9.69
CA ASP A 202 -0.58 17.51 -8.96
C ASP A 202 -0.94 17.18 -7.52
N VAL A 203 -1.72 16.10 -7.30
CA VAL A 203 -2.18 15.74 -5.95
C VAL A 203 -1.04 15.23 -5.07
N VAL A 204 -0.09 14.49 -5.65
CA VAL A 204 1.09 14.02 -4.92
C VAL A 204 1.96 15.21 -4.50
N GLN A 205 2.26 16.12 -5.42
CA GLN A 205 3.09 17.30 -5.16
C GLN A 205 2.45 18.23 -4.13
N HIS A 206 1.13 18.41 -4.20
CA HIS A 206 0.34 19.13 -3.20
C HIS A 206 0.53 18.55 -1.79
N VAL A 207 0.39 17.23 -1.67
CA VAL A 207 0.52 16.52 -0.39
C VAL A 207 1.94 16.57 0.14
N LEU A 208 2.93 16.29 -0.71
CA LEU A 208 4.33 16.32 -0.32
C LEU A 208 4.73 17.71 0.19
N SER A 209 4.29 18.77 -0.51
CA SER A 209 4.50 20.15 -0.07
C SER A 209 3.91 20.42 1.32
N ASN A 210 2.73 19.87 1.60
CA ASN A 210 2.08 20.01 2.91
C ASN A 210 2.76 19.19 4.00
N LEU A 211 3.23 17.98 3.70
CA LEU A 211 3.99 17.14 4.62
C LEU A 211 5.35 17.73 4.94
N GLU A 212 6.03 18.33 3.96
CA GLU A 212 7.30 19.04 4.17
C GLU A 212 7.12 20.15 5.20
N ARG A 213 5.99 20.88 5.15
CA ARG A 213 5.65 21.90 6.16
C ARG A 213 5.37 21.32 7.55
N GLN A 214 5.05 20.03 7.66
CA GLN A 214 4.86 19.34 8.95
C GLN A 214 6.15 18.76 9.52
N ARG A 215 7.23 18.66 8.73
CA ARG A 215 8.50 18.13 9.24
C ARG A 215 8.97 19.00 10.40
N LEU A 216 9.23 18.35 11.53
CA LEU A 216 9.88 18.99 12.66
C LEU A 216 11.24 19.50 12.17
N LYS A 217 11.52 20.79 12.36
CA LYS A 217 12.88 21.29 12.14
C LYS A 217 13.81 20.46 13.00
N ALA A 218 14.84 19.86 12.38
CA ALA A 218 15.77 18.98 13.06
C ALA A 218 16.18 19.61 14.40
N ALA A 219 15.90 18.88 15.49
CA ALA A 219 16.45 19.26 16.78
C ALA A 219 17.98 19.29 16.64
N PRO A 220 18.68 20.28 17.22
CA PRO A 220 20.14 20.26 17.23
C PRO A 220 20.63 18.91 17.78
N PRO A 221 21.77 18.41 17.28
CA PRO A 221 22.32 17.14 17.75
C PRO A 221 22.42 17.20 19.28
N ARG A 222 21.93 16.15 19.94
CA ARG A 222 22.09 16.01 21.40
C ARG A 222 23.60 15.97 21.67
N VAL A 223 24.09 17.01 22.33
CA VAL A 223 25.47 17.16 22.84
C VAL A 223 25.71 16.14 23.96
#